data_AF-A0A3P6D7L3-F1
#
_entry.id   AF-A0A3P6D7L3-F1
#
_cell.length_a   1.000
_cell.length_b   1.000
_cell.length_c   1.000
_cell.angle_alpha   90.00
_cell.angle_beta   90.00
_cell.angle_gamma   90.00
#
_symmetry.space_group_name_H-M   'P 1'
#
loop_
_entity.id
_entity.type
_entity.pdbx_description
1 polymer ?
#
loop_
_entity_poly.entity_id
_entity_poly.type
_entity_poly.pdbx_seq_one_letter_code
_entity_poly.pdbx_strand_id
1 'polypeptide(L)'
;MDYLFWRKNNILAPDQDRDPYPWIIWYIWKVRNKKLFREIDRDPLELVRYAETECQACGCGWVWMDCGENIQLMETRNFPRCESALHSEIEALRWAMENMLQHSPCQSFGTDCKELIAMIEKPKEWPRFATELEKIETLQICFLDFKIIHVPRARNQFPDFLAKTARTFRRMLLFIDCSIPVWLPRPPQA
;
A
#
# COMPACT_ATOMS: atom_id res chain seq x y z
N MET A 1 6.46 -29.65 5.81
CA MET A 1 5.28 -29.13 5.09
C MET A 1 3.99 -29.50 5.80
N ASP A 2 3.81 -30.73 6.28
CA ASP A 2 2.56 -31.16 6.94
C ASP A 2 2.13 -30.36 8.17
N TYR A 3 3.07 -29.91 9.00
CA TYR A 3 2.75 -29.07 10.15
C TYR A 3 2.20 -27.68 9.74
N LEU A 4 2.66 -27.16 8.59
CA LEU A 4 2.38 -25.81 8.11
C LEU A 4 0.99 -25.70 7.46
N PHE A 5 0.55 -26.73 6.73
CA PHE A 5 -0.72 -26.72 5.99
C PHE A 5 -1.90 -27.34 6.75
N TRP A 6 -1.64 -28.31 7.64
CA TRP A 6 -2.72 -29.15 8.18
C TRP A 6 -2.97 -29.03 9.68
N ARG A 7 -2.02 -28.50 10.47
CA ARG A 7 -2.16 -28.42 11.95
C ARG A 7 -2.44 -27.03 12.52
N LYS A 8 -2.30 -25.97 11.72
CA LYS A 8 -2.55 -24.58 12.17
C LYS A 8 -4.04 -24.27 12.39
N ASN A 9 -4.93 -25.01 11.73
CA ASN A 9 -6.39 -24.84 11.77
C ASN A 9 -7.04 -25.14 13.14
N ASN A 10 -6.28 -25.58 14.15
CA ASN A 10 -6.81 -25.97 15.47
C ASN A 10 -6.54 -24.94 16.59
N ILE A 11 -5.88 -23.80 16.32
CA ILE A 11 -5.34 -22.93 17.39
C ILE A 11 -5.89 -21.49 17.34
N LEU A 12 -6.40 -20.99 16.21
CA LEU A 12 -6.85 -19.61 16.08
C LEU A 12 -8.28 -19.53 15.57
N ALA A 13 -9.03 -18.57 16.10
CA ALA A 13 -10.36 -18.24 15.60
C ALA A 13 -10.25 -17.87 14.11
N PRO A 14 -11.15 -18.39 13.24
CA PRO A 14 -11.03 -18.25 11.79
C PRO A 14 -11.07 -16.81 11.26
N ASP A 15 -11.55 -15.85 12.07
CA ASP A 15 -11.54 -14.41 11.80
C ASP A 15 -10.15 -13.76 11.95
N GLN A 16 -9.21 -14.44 12.61
CA GLN A 16 -7.83 -13.98 12.80
C GLN A 16 -6.79 -14.77 11.99
N ASP A 17 -7.20 -15.75 11.18
CA ASP A 17 -6.27 -16.55 10.35
C ASP A 17 -5.76 -15.74 9.15
N ARG A 18 -4.82 -14.83 9.43
CA ARG A 18 -3.99 -14.18 8.43
C ARG A 18 -2.82 -15.09 8.12
N ASP A 19 -3.04 -16.09 7.28
CA ASP A 19 -1.98 -17.04 6.98
C ASP A 19 -0.77 -16.35 6.32
N PRO A 20 0.40 -16.32 6.99
CA PRO A 20 1.56 -15.65 6.45
C PRO A 20 2.28 -16.51 5.38
N TYR A 21 2.00 -17.81 5.33
CA TYR A 21 2.79 -18.75 4.54
C TYR A 21 2.77 -18.51 3.02
N PRO A 22 1.63 -18.19 2.37
CA PRO A 22 1.64 -17.85 0.94
C PRO A 22 2.56 -16.67 0.63
N TRP A 23 2.58 -15.67 1.52
CA TRP A 23 3.43 -14.50 1.39
C TRP A 23 4.91 -14.82 1.61
N ILE A 24 5.24 -15.62 2.62
CA ILE A 24 6.61 -16.04 2.91
C ILE A 24 7.16 -16.89 1.75
N ILE A 25 6.39 -17.85 1.23
CA ILE A 25 6.79 -18.71 0.10
C ILE A 25 7.05 -17.87 -1.16
N TRP A 26 6.15 -16.94 -1.47
CA TRP A 26 6.32 -16.03 -2.60
C TRP A 26 7.57 -15.15 -2.44
N TYR A 27 7.85 -14.68 -1.22
CA TYR A 27 9.01 -13.86 -0.94
C TYR A 27 10.33 -14.65 -1.12
N ILE A 28 10.40 -15.86 -0.57
CA ILE A 28 11.53 -16.78 -0.76
C ILE A 28 11.77 -17.03 -2.26
N TRP A 29 10.69 -17.30 -3.02
CA TRP A 29 10.78 -17.47 -4.47
C TRP A 29 11.36 -16.24 -5.16
N LYS A 30 10.91 -15.03 -4.79
CA LYS A 30 11.43 -13.77 -5.36
C LYS A 30 12.92 -13.58 -5.06
N VAL A 31 13.33 -13.82 -3.82
CA VAL A 31 14.74 -13.69 -3.40
C VAL A 31 15.62 -14.68 -4.15
N ARG A 32 15.18 -15.93 -4.27
CA ARG A 32 15.89 -16.96 -5.05
C ARG A 32 16.07 -16.53 -6.50
N ASN A 33 15.04 -15.93 -7.11
CA ASN A 33 15.15 -15.40 -8.48
C ASN A 33 16.11 -14.19 -8.56
N LYS A 34 16.11 -13.28 -7.58
CA LYS A 34 17.09 -12.18 -7.56
C LYS A 34 18.52 -12.69 -7.43
N LYS A 35 18.76 -13.74 -6.63
CA LYS A 35 20.07 -14.38 -6.54
C LYS A 35 20.48 -15.01 -7.88
N LEU A 36 19.58 -15.74 -8.53
CA LEU A 36 19.84 -16.43 -9.79
C LEU A 36 20.04 -15.49 -10.99
N PHE A 37 19.27 -14.40 -11.07
CA PHE A 37 19.25 -13.52 -12.26
C PHE A 37 19.95 -12.18 -12.08
N ARG A 38 20.30 -11.79 -10.83
CA ARG A 38 20.92 -10.50 -10.53
C ARG A 38 22.12 -10.61 -9.58
N GLU A 39 22.52 -11.82 -9.21
CA GLU A 39 23.64 -12.10 -8.29
C GLU A 39 23.55 -11.36 -6.93
N ILE A 40 22.34 -10.96 -6.53
CA ILE A 40 22.12 -10.30 -5.25
C ILE A 40 22.06 -11.39 -4.18
N ASP A 41 23.17 -11.56 -3.44
CA ASP A 41 23.18 -12.43 -2.25
C ASP A 41 22.71 -11.64 -1.02
N ARG A 42 21.80 -12.25 -0.25
CA ARG A 42 21.32 -11.69 1.01
C ARG A 42 21.39 -12.77 2.07
N ASP A 43 21.72 -12.36 3.29
CA ASP A 43 21.78 -13.26 4.43
C ASP A 43 20.43 -13.97 4.65
N PRO A 44 20.40 -15.32 4.73
CA PRO A 44 19.16 -16.08 4.91
C PRO A 44 18.37 -15.74 6.17
N LEU A 45 19.04 -15.38 7.27
CA LEU A 45 18.37 -15.05 8.52
C LEU A 45 17.70 -13.67 8.44
N GLU A 46 18.40 -12.68 7.89
CA GLU A 46 17.83 -11.37 7.60
C GLU A 46 16.67 -11.44 6.61
N LEU A 47 16.73 -12.36 5.63
CA LEU A 47 15.63 -12.60 4.69
C LEU A 47 14.36 -13.13 5.36
N VAL A 48 14.48 -14.08 6.28
CA VAL A 48 13.33 -14.64 7.02
C VAL A 48 12.73 -13.55 7.91
N ARG A 49 13.56 -12.81 8.65
CA ARG A 49 13.08 -11.71 9.51
C ARG A 49 12.39 -10.61 8.72
N TYR A 50 12.92 -10.29 7.53
CA TYR A 50 12.31 -9.33 6.62
C TYR A 50 10.97 -9.85 6.06
N ALA A 51 10.91 -11.12 5.62
CA ALA A 51 9.69 -11.73 5.12
C ALA A 51 8.60 -11.78 6.21
N GLU A 52 8.96 -12.14 7.44
CA GLU A 52 8.05 -12.12 8.59
C GLU A 52 7.51 -10.72 8.86
N THR A 53 8.37 -9.69 8.78
CA THR A 53 7.98 -8.29 9.02
C THR A 53 7.07 -7.77 7.90
N GLU A 54 7.44 -7.96 6.63
CA GLU A 54 6.60 -7.57 5.48
C GLU A 54 5.23 -8.26 5.51
N CYS A 55 5.19 -9.49 6.03
CA CYS A 55 3.98 -10.27 6.09
C CYS A 55 3.02 -9.80 7.19
N GLN A 56 3.44 -8.92 8.11
CA GLN A 56 2.62 -8.45 9.23
C GLN A 56 2.02 -7.06 9.02
N ALA A 57 2.50 -6.31 8.03
CA ALA A 57 2.10 -4.93 7.79
C ALA A 57 1.64 -4.69 6.36
N CYS A 58 0.64 -3.82 6.22
CA CYS A 58 0.35 -3.15 4.97
C CYS A 58 0.94 -1.75 5.00
N GLY A 59 1.18 -1.20 3.82
CA GLY A 59 1.70 0.15 3.67
C GLY A 59 0.96 0.85 2.56
N CYS A 60 0.72 2.13 2.76
CA CYS A 60 0.19 3.05 1.76
C CYS A 60 1.13 4.24 1.64
N GLY A 61 1.11 4.87 0.48
CA GLY A 61 1.79 6.12 0.26
C GLY A 61 1.14 6.85 -0.89
N TRP A 62 1.20 8.17 -0.85
CA TRP A 62 0.65 9.03 -1.87
C TRP A 62 1.54 10.27 -2.02
N VAL A 63 1.44 10.92 -3.17
CA VAL A 63 2.22 12.11 -3.50
C VAL A 63 1.30 13.13 -4.14
N TRP A 64 1.42 14.38 -3.72
CA TRP A 64 0.82 15.53 -4.37
C TRP A 64 1.89 16.29 -5.15
N MET A 65 1.59 16.58 -6.41
CA MET A 65 2.45 17.32 -7.33
C MET A 65 1.72 18.57 -7.82
N ASP A 66 2.49 19.63 -8.08
CA ASP A 66 1.99 20.82 -8.76
C ASP A 66 1.89 20.62 -10.29
N CYS A 67 1.44 21.66 -11.00
CA CYS A 67 1.35 21.65 -12.47
C CYS A 67 2.72 21.55 -13.18
N GLY A 68 3.82 21.78 -12.46
CA GLY A 68 5.19 21.62 -12.94
C GLY A 68 5.79 20.25 -12.61
N GLU A 69 4.99 19.28 -12.18
CA GLU A 69 5.43 17.95 -11.73
C GLU A 69 6.40 17.98 -10.53
N ASN A 70 6.44 19.09 -9.78
CA ASN A 70 7.22 19.15 -8.56
C ASN A 70 6.42 18.56 -7.41
N ILE A 71 7.07 17.70 -6.63
CA ILE A 71 6.48 17.12 -5.43
C ILE A 71 6.33 18.22 -4.38
N GLN A 72 5.10 18.50 -3.99
CA GLN A 72 4.77 19.48 -2.96
C GLN A 72 4.59 18.81 -1.59
N LEU A 73 4.02 17.60 -1.58
CA LEU A 73 3.80 16.82 -0.38
C LEU A 73 3.86 15.34 -0.71
N MET A 74 4.50 14.56 0.14
CA MET A 74 4.46 13.11 0.09
C MET A 74 4.20 12.55 1.48
N GLU A 75 3.39 11.51 1.54
CA GLU A 75 3.10 10.83 2.79
C GLU A 75 3.22 9.32 2.62
N THR A 76 3.70 8.67 3.67
CA THR A 76 3.78 7.22 3.74
C THR A 76 3.46 6.73 5.14
N ARG A 77 2.71 5.64 5.20
CA ARG A 77 2.28 5.05 6.46
C ARG A 77 2.22 3.55 6.37
N ASN A 78 2.52 2.90 7.49
CA ASN A 78 2.20 1.50 7.68
C ASN A 78 1.05 1.31 8.68
N PHE A 79 0.41 0.16 8.57
CA PHE A 79 -0.68 -0.26 9.42
C PHE A 79 -0.67 -1.80 9.50
N PRO A 80 -1.39 -2.39 10.48
CA PRO A 80 -1.52 -3.83 10.56
C PRO A 80 -1.96 -4.41 9.22
N ARG A 81 -1.51 -5.62 8.89
CA ARG A 81 -1.84 -6.31 7.63
C ARG A 81 -3.31 -6.13 7.26
N CYS A 82 -3.59 -5.82 6.01
CA CYS A 82 -4.94 -5.85 5.47
C CYS A 82 -5.31 -7.23 4.96
N GLU A 83 -6.61 -7.47 4.86
CA GLU A 83 -7.17 -8.68 4.29
C GLU A 83 -6.89 -8.79 2.78
N SER A 84 -6.79 -7.65 2.08
CA SER A 84 -6.47 -7.61 0.66
C SER A 84 -5.66 -6.36 0.31
N ALA A 85 -5.01 -6.40 -0.86
CA ALA A 85 -4.34 -5.24 -1.43
C ALA A 85 -5.31 -4.08 -1.67
N LEU A 86 -6.57 -4.38 -2.03
CA LEU A 86 -7.59 -3.35 -2.25
C LEU A 86 -7.87 -2.52 -1.00
N HIS A 87 -7.87 -3.13 0.20
CA HIS A 87 -8.03 -2.35 1.44
C HIS A 87 -6.90 -1.33 1.61
N SER A 88 -5.65 -1.68 1.25
CA SER A 88 -4.55 -0.71 1.31
C SER A 88 -4.67 0.39 0.26
N GLU A 89 -5.24 0.11 -0.91
CA GLU A 89 -5.50 1.11 -1.95
C GLU A 89 -6.62 2.09 -1.53
N ILE A 90 -7.70 1.59 -0.92
CA ILE A 90 -8.79 2.43 -0.40
C ILE A 90 -8.29 3.30 0.77
N GLU A 91 -7.51 2.71 1.68
CA GLU A 91 -6.86 3.44 2.78
C GLU A 91 -5.95 4.55 2.26
N ALA A 92 -5.16 4.28 1.22
CA ALA A 92 -4.28 5.25 0.59
C ALA A 92 -5.08 6.44 0.03
N LEU A 93 -6.18 6.16 -0.70
CA LEU A 93 -7.04 7.19 -1.25
C LEU A 93 -7.73 8.00 -0.16
N ARG A 94 -8.32 7.33 0.85
CA ARG A 94 -8.99 8.02 1.97
C ARG A 94 -8.05 9.00 2.63
N TRP A 95 -6.83 8.54 2.91
CA TRP A 95 -5.83 9.34 3.59
C TRP A 95 -5.31 10.51 2.73
N ALA A 96 -5.16 10.30 1.41
CA ALA A 96 -4.85 11.38 0.48
C ALA A 96 -5.97 12.45 0.46
N MET A 97 -7.24 12.03 0.43
CA MET A 97 -8.38 12.94 0.44
C MET A 97 -8.45 13.76 1.74
N GLU A 98 -8.31 13.11 2.90
CA GLU A 98 -8.30 13.76 4.21
C GLU A 98 -7.23 14.85 4.33
N ASN A 99 -6.03 14.59 3.78
CA ASN A 99 -4.94 15.57 3.79
C ASN A 99 -5.13 16.67 2.75
N MET A 100 -5.64 16.36 1.55
CA MET A 100 -5.92 17.39 0.55
C MET A 100 -6.94 18.41 1.09
N LEU A 101 -7.98 17.97 1.78
CA LEU A 101 -8.95 18.88 2.41
C LEU A 101 -8.32 19.87 3.40
N GLN A 102 -7.20 19.50 4.03
CA GLN A 102 -6.49 20.36 4.99
C GLN A 102 -5.43 21.26 4.35
N HIS A 103 -4.79 20.80 3.27
CA HIS A 103 -3.55 21.39 2.79
C HIS A 103 -3.60 21.95 1.37
N SER A 104 -4.63 21.66 0.57
CA SER A 104 -4.64 22.04 -0.85
C SER A 104 -6.05 22.16 -1.45
N PRO A 105 -6.28 23.04 -2.44
CA PRO A 105 -7.51 23.03 -3.23
C PRO A 105 -7.57 21.89 -4.26
N CYS A 106 -6.63 20.94 -4.26
CA CYS A 106 -6.58 19.83 -5.20
C CYS A 106 -7.81 18.91 -5.06
N GLN A 107 -8.47 18.62 -6.18
CA GLN A 107 -9.67 17.77 -6.24
C GLN A 107 -9.52 16.60 -7.21
N SER A 108 -8.34 16.45 -7.81
CA SER A 108 -8.03 15.42 -8.80
C SER A 108 -7.04 14.41 -8.22
N PHE A 109 -7.46 13.15 -8.20
CA PHE A 109 -6.72 12.02 -7.63
C PHE A 109 -6.37 11.01 -8.73
N GLY A 110 -5.22 10.36 -8.59
CA GLY A 110 -4.75 9.35 -9.53
C GLY A 110 -4.44 8.02 -8.82
N THR A 111 -4.81 6.91 -9.45
CA THR A 111 -4.48 5.55 -8.95
C THR A 111 -4.16 4.61 -10.12
N ASP A 112 -3.23 3.68 -9.93
CA ASP A 112 -2.99 2.58 -10.89
C ASP A 112 -3.92 1.38 -10.68
N CYS A 113 -4.77 1.43 -9.65
CA CYS A 113 -5.74 0.38 -9.34
C CYS A 113 -7.07 0.61 -10.05
N LYS A 114 -7.31 -0.14 -11.14
CA LYS A 114 -8.59 -0.10 -11.88
C LYS A 114 -9.77 -0.58 -11.05
N GLU A 115 -9.53 -1.57 -10.18
CA GLU A 115 -10.57 -2.10 -9.29
C GLU A 115 -11.04 -1.03 -8.31
N LEU A 116 -10.13 -0.22 -7.75
CA LEU A 116 -10.49 0.89 -6.88
C LEU A 116 -11.40 1.90 -7.58
N ILE A 117 -11.12 2.23 -8.84
CA ILE A 117 -11.97 3.14 -9.64
C ILE A 117 -13.36 2.51 -9.83
N ALA A 118 -13.43 1.23 -10.20
CA ALA A 118 -14.71 0.52 -10.35
C ALA A 118 -15.51 0.46 -9.03
N MET A 119 -14.82 0.33 -7.89
CA MET A 119 -15.46 0.35 -6.57
C MET A 119 -16.06 1.72 -6.24
N ILE A 120 -15.39 2.81 -6.63
CA ILE A 120 -15.88 4.17 -6.41
C ILE A 120 -17.04 4.50 -7.35
N GLU A 121 -16.99 4.03 -8.60
CA GLU A 121 -18.08 4.22 -9.57
C GLU A 121 -19.33 3.43 -9.17
N LYS A 122 -19.16 2.22 -8.63
CA LYS A 122 -20.26 1.30 -8.31
C LYS A 122 -20.08 0.62 -6.94
N PRO A 123 -20.19 1.37 -5.84
CA PRO A 123 -19.91 0.85 -4.50
C PRO A 123 -20.84 -0.29 -4.07
N LYS A 124 -22.08 -0.30 -4.58
CA LYS A 124 -23.08 -1.35 -4.31
C LYS A 124 -22.70 -2.74 -4.84
N GLU A 125 -21.83 -2.81 -5.85
CA GLU A 125 -21.34 -4.09 -6.39
C GLU A 125 -20.24 -4.72 -5.49
N TRP A 126 -19.75 -4.00 -4.48
CA TRP A 126 -18.63 -4.40 -3.62
C TRP A 126 -19.00 -4.42 -2.12
N PRO A 127 -19.97 -5.25 -1.71
CA PRO A 127 -20.50 -5.24 -0.33
C PRO A 127 -19.44 -5.53 0.74
N ARG A 128 -18.35 -6.21 0.38
CA ARG A 128 -17.23 -6.48 1.30
C ARG A 128 -16.54 -5.21 1.80
N PHE A 129 -16.59 -4.12 1.04
CA PHE A 129 -15.91 -2.86 1.34
C PHE A 129 -16.90 -1.74 1.66
N ALA A 130 -18.15 -2.07 1.99
CA ALA A 130 -19.23 -1.08 2.13
C ALA A 130 -18.87 0.02 3.14
N THR A 131 -18.30 -0.34 4.29
CA THR A 131 -17.93 0.61 5.34
C THR A 131 -16.78 1.53 4.92
N GLU A 132 -15.79 1.01 4.20
CA GLU A 132 -14.67 1.79 3.69
C GLU A 132 -15.13 2.74 2.58
N LEU A 133 -16.01 2.28 1.69
CA LEU A 133 -16.56 3.07 0.60
C LEU A 133 -17.49 4.18 1.09
N GLU A 134 -18.29 3.94 2.13
CA GLU A 134 -19.12 4.98 2.77
C GLU A 134 -18.28 6.15 3.31
N LYS A 135 -17.09 5.85 3.86
CA LYS A 135 -16.14 6.89 4.31
C LYS A 135 -15.61 7.70 3.12
N ILE A 136 -15.29 7.04 2.01
CA ILE A 136 -14.85 7.71 0.78
C ILE A 136 -15.98 8.60 0.24
N GLU A 137 -17.21 8.08 0.15
CA GLU A 137 -18.39 8.84 -0.30
C GLU A 137 -18.60 10.10 0.57
N THR A 138 -18.46 9.96 1.89
CA THR A 138 -18.54 11.09 2.82
C THR A 138 -17.49 12.16 2.52
N LEU A 139 -16.24 11.74 2.25
CA LEU A 139 -15.17 12.66 1.88
C LEU A 139 -15.39 13.28 0.50
N GLN A 140 -15.95 12.54 -0.46
CA GLN A 140 -16.26 13.06 -1.80
C GLN A 140 -17.19 14.26 -1.76
N ILE A 141 -18.16 14.27 -0.84
CA ILE A 141 -19.09 15.40 -0.64
C ILE A 141 -18.36 16.69 -0.26
N CYS A 142 -17.17 16.61 0.34
CA CYS A 142 -16.35 17.77 0.69
C CYS A 142 -15.60 18.38 -0.51
N PHE A 143 -15.58 17.71 -1.68
CA PHE A 143 -14.96 18.22 -2.90
C PHE A 143 -16.04 18.71 -3.88
N LEU A 144 -15.83 19.90 -4.46
CA LEU A 144 -16.79 20.52 -5.39
C LEU A 144 -16.81 19.83 -6.77
N ASP A 145 -15.67 19.29 -7.21
CA ASP A 145 -15.43 18.64 -8.49
C ASP A 145 -14.42 17.49 -8.31
N PHE A 146 -14.82 16.47 -7.54
CA PHE A 146 -14.01 15.27 -7.31
C PHE A 146 -13.75 14.53 -8.63
N LYS A 147 -12.47 14.32 -8.95
CA LYS A 147 -12.04 13.52 -10.10
C LYS A 147 -11.08 12.45 -9.66
N ILE A 148 -11.32 11.20 -10.08
CA ILE A 148 -10.35 10.13 -9.96
C ILE A 148 -10.03 9.56 -11.34
N ILE A 149 -8.74 9.45 -11.66
CA ILE A 149 -8.27 8.95 -12.95
C ILE A 149 -7.37 7.73 -12.79
N HIS A 150 -7.42 6.83 -13.77
CA HIS A 150 -6.48 5.74 -13.87
C HIS A 150 -5.12 6.25 -14.39
N VAL A 151 -4.07 6.01 -13.61
CA VAL A 151 -2.68 6.34 -13.95
C VAL A 151 -1.93 5.04 -14.23
N PRO A 152 -1.25 4.88 -15.39
CA PRO A 152 -0.46 3.68 -15.64
C PRO A 152 0.60 3.49 -14.55
N ARG A 153 0.83 2.24 -14.13
CA ARG A 153 1.81 1.90 -13.08
C ARG A 153 3.22 2.47 -13.32
N ALA A 154 3.62 2.61 -14.58
CA ALA A 154 4.89 3.24 -14.96
C ALA A 154 5.02 4.71 -14.52
N ARG A 155 3.90 5.41 -14.33
CA ARG A 155 3.82 6.78 -13.80
C ARG A 155 3.44 6.84 -12.31
N ASN A 156 3.10 5.70 -11.70
CA ASN A 156 2.77 5.60 -10.26
C ASN A 156 3.92 5.00 -9.42
N GLN A 157 5.17 5.18 -9.86
CA GLN A 157 6.32 4.52 -9.23
C GLN A 157 6.65 5.08 -7.84
N PHE A 158 6.44 6.38 -7.62
CA PHE A 158 6.73 7.05 -6.36
C PHE A 158 5.80 6.57 -5.23
N PRO A 159 4.45 6.62 -5.38
CA PRO A 159 3.54 6.04 -4.39
C PRO A 159 3.77 4.54 -4.14
N ASP A 160 4.02 3.75 -5.19
CA ASP A 160 4.34 2.31 -5.05
C ASP A 160 5.64 2.10 -4.26
N PHE A 161 6.65 2.94 -4.46
CA PHE A 161 7.90 2.94 -3.71
C PHE A 161 7.69 3.31 -2.24
N LEU A 162 6.89 4.34 -1.96
CA LEU A 162 6.54 4.77 -0.60
C LEU A 162 5.80 3.67 0.16
N ALA A 163 4.78 3.06 -0.45
CA ALA A 163 4.00 1.98 0.13
C ALA A 163 4.84 0.72 0.40
N LYS A 164 5.78 0.39 -0.49
CA LYS A 164 6.76 -0.69 -0.27
C LYS A 164 7.69 -0.37 0.89
N THR A 165 8.18 0.86 0.95
CA THR A 165 9.09 1.28 2.01
C THR A 165 8.41 1.25 3.37
N ALA A 166 7.18 1.76 3.49
CA ALA A 166 6.39 1.70 4.74
C ALA A 166 6.27 0.28 5.31
N ARG A 167 6.03 -0.72 4.45
CA ARG A 167 5.91 -2.12 4.86
C ARG A 167 7.17 -2.72 5.48
N THR A 168 8.34 -2.13 5.20
CA THR A 168 9.61 -2.59 5.76
C THR A 168 9.83 -2.15 7.20
N PHE A 169 9.08 -1.15 7.66
CA PHE A 169 9.21 -0.64 9.03
C PHE A 169 8.47 -1.55 10.02
N ARG A 170 9.19 -2.00 11.04
CA ARG A 170 8.65 -2.88 12.10
C ARG A 170 7.75 -2.14 13.10
N ARG A 171 7.89 -0.82 13.21
CA ARG A 171 7.09 0.04 14.09
C ARG A 171 6.15 0.90 13.25
N MET A 172 5.11 1.45 13.89
CA MET A 172 4.21 2.41 13.27
C MET A 172 5.02 3.52 12.59
N LEU A 173 4.88 3.63 11.27
CA LEU A 173 5.44 4.68 10.45
C LEU A 173 4.30 5.59 10.04
N LEU A 174 4.44 6.88 10.35
CA LEU A 174 3.65 7.97 9.79
C LEU A 174 4.66 9.04 9.40
N PHE A 175 4.81 9.26 8.09
CA PHE A 175 5.74 10.23 7.55
C PHE A 175 5.00 11.19 6.64
N ILE A 176 5.21 12.49 6.86
CA ILE A 176 4.61 13.60 6.14
C ILE A 176 5.73 14.62 5.90
N ASP A 177 6.08 14.86 4.64
CA ASP A 177 7.15 15.82 4.30
C ASP A 177 7.05 16.26 2.83
N CYS A 178 7.69 17.37 2.49
CA CYS A 178 7.88 17.84 1.12
C CYS A 178 9.18 17.32 0.49
N SER A 179 10.07 16.72 1.29
CA SER A 179 11.37 16.19 0.84
C SER A 179 11.48 14.69 1.07
N ILE A 180 12.19 13.98 0.16
CA ILE A 180 12.56 12.58 0.40
C ILE A 180 13.59 12.61 1.55
N PRO A 181 13.28 12.02 2.71
CA PRO A 181 14.22 12.05 3.82
C PRO A 181 15.41 11.16 3.49
N VAL A 182 16.59 11.50 4.04
CA VAL A 182 17.87 10.82 3.75
C VAL A 182 17.84 9.32 4.06
N TRP A 183 16.94 8.88 4.95
CA TRP A 183 16.75 7.48 5.31
C TRP A 183 15.84 6.69 4.35
N LEU A 184 15.07 7.36 3.49
CA LEU A 184 14.30 6.69 2.43
C LEU A 184 15.28 6.34 1.29
N PRO A 185 15.29 5.08 0.80
CA PRO A 185 16.08 4.74 -0.38
C PRO A 185 15.70 5.67 -1.54
N ARG A 186 16.65 6.00 -2.42
CA ARG A 186 16.32 6.88 -3.55
C ARG A 186 15.23 6.22 -4.42
N PRO A 187 14.13 6.91 -4.73
CA PRO A 187 13.14 6.40 -5.66
C PRO A 187 13.77 6.16 -7.03
N PRO A 188 13.21 5.24 -7.84
CA PRO A 188 13.66 5.07 -9.21
C PRO A 188 13.60 6.41 -9.95
N GLN A 189 14.69 6.78 -10.62
CA GLN A 189 14.73 7.94 -11.52
C GLN A 189 13.80 7.63 -12.69
N ALA A 190 12.90 8.58 -13.00
CA ALA A 190 12.00 8.51 -14.15
C ALA A 190 12.78 8.56 -15.48
#